data_AF-A0A2V7YLA6-F1
#
_entry.id   AF-A0A2V7YLA6-F1
#
_cell.length_a   1.000
_cell.length_b   1.000
_cell.length_c   1.000
_cell.angle_alpha   90.00
_cell.angle_beta   90.00
_cell.angle_gamma   90.00
#
_symmetry.space_group_name_H-M   'P 1'
#
loop_
_entity.id
_entity.type
_entity.pdbx_description
1 polymer ?
#
loop_
_entity_poly.entity_id
_entity_poly.type
_entity_poly.pdbx_seq_one_letter_code
_entity_poly.pdbx_strand_id
1 'polypeptide(L)'
;MAVALAVAEMMLVSLSAGAQDNGLPPETLAQSVPIFAFQSQGNRPALVFTRSGNAQEQDPRVFVSARDGVWRLIQLPDELHNTVWIWVGRAISRDEVWGVTLGGTGVLQFVSSGNGGRSWKLRGSLQKVSKAAVLDSFSMNDEGHGSLILRLDEDSSPNAPRLGYYLYITKNGGKTWSDAMYSQGKPTPPPALLAPPDRTFDNQQPFETASWQRLLTDLQPVG
;
A
#
# COMPACT_ATOMS: atom_id res chain seq x y z
N MET A 1 3.84 -65.79 -25.31
CA MET A 1 3.52 -65.06 -24.06
C MET A 1 4.33 -63.77 -24.08
N ALA A 2 3.69 -62.68 -24.51
CA ALA A 2 4.23 -61.32 -24.47
C ALA A 2 2.99 -60.40 -24.53
N VAL A 3 2.68 -59.72 -23.42
CA VAL A 3 1.57 -58.77 -23.32
C VAL A 3 2.17 -57.38 -23.44
N ALA A 4 1.85 -56.68 -24.52
CA ALA A 4 2.15 -55.27 -24.67
C ALA A 4 1.09 -54.45 -23.93
N LEU A 5 1.50 -53.70 -22.91
CA LEU A 5 0.69 -52.68 -22.25
C LEU A 5 0.72 -51.41 -23.13
N ALA A 6 -0.41 -51.04 -23.71
CA ALA A 6 -0.64 -49.70 -24.24
C ALA A 6 -1.28 -48.87 -23.12
N VAL A 7 -0.55 -47.91 -22.58
CA VAL A 7 -1.08 -46.91 -21.65
C VAL A 7 -1.61 -45.77 -22.49
N ALA A 8 -2.94 -45.62 -22.53
CA ALA A 8 -3.60 -44.50 -23.17
C ALA A 8 -3.46 -43.24 -22.30
N GLU A 9 -2.89 -42.18 -22.90
CA GLU A 9 -2.82 -40.84 -22.33
C GLU A 9 -4.23 -40.28 -22.10
N MET A 10 -4.56 -40.02 -20.85
CA MET A 10 -5.75 -39.26 -20.47
C MET A 10 -5.35 -37.78 -20.40
N MET A 11 -5.42 -37.07 -21.53
CA MET A 11 -5.32 -35.62 -21.54
C MET A 11 -6.53 -35.02 -20.80
N LEU A 12 -6.33 -34.59 -19.56
CA LEU A 12 -7.23 -33.68 -18.86
C LEU A 12 -7.14 -32.31 -19.51
N VAL A 13 -7.99 -32.07 -20.51
CA VAL A 13 -8.28 -30.71 -21.00
C VAL A 13 -9.05 -30.00 -19.89
N SER A 14 -8.31 -29.28 -19.05
CA SER A 14 -8.91 -28.30 -18.13
C SER A 14 -9.37 -27.12 -18.98
N LEU A 15 -10.68 -27.05 -19.22
CA LEU A 15 -11.36 -25.86 -19.72
C LEU A 15 -11.22 -24.76 -18.66
N SER A 16 -10.17 -23.95 -18.73
CA SER A 16 -10.12 -22.66 -18.03
C SER A 16 -11.09 -21.72 -18.73
N ALA A 17 -12.29 -21.59 -18.16
CA ALA A 17 -13.20 -20.50 -18.45
C ALA A 17 -12.42 -19.18 -18.35
N GLY A 18 -12.54 -18.33 -19.37
CA GLY A 18 -11.74 -17.13 -19.57
C GLY A 18 -11.71 -16.24 -18.32
N ALA A 19 -10.60 -16.29 -17.60
CA ALA A 19 -10.25 -15.22 -16.68
C ALA A 19 -9.94 -13.99 -17.54
N GLN A 20 -10.71 -12.92 -17.35
CA GLN A 20 -10.28 -11.60 -17.78
C GLN A 20 -8.86 -11.39 -17.24
N ASP A 21 -7.92 -11.19 -18.15
CA ASP A 21 -6.54 -10.86 -17.80
C ASP A 21 -6.55 -9.47 -17.18
N ASN A 22 -6.60 -9.42 -15.85
CA ASN A 22 -6.61 -8.18 -15.10
C ASN A 22 -5.22 -7.51 -15.11
N GLY A 23 -4.21 -8.10 -15.76
CA GLY A 23 -2.83 -7.59 -15.79
C GLY A 23 -2.02 -7.91 -14.53
N LEU A 24 -2.61 -8.61 -13.56
CA LEU A 24 -1.97 -9.09 -12.34
C LEU A 24 -1.78 -10.61 -12.38
N PRO A 25 -0.58 -11.14 -12.06
CA PRO A 25 -0.38 -12.59 -12.02
C PRO A 25 -1.28 -13.26 -10.96
N PRO A 26 -1.96 -14.38 -11.28
CA PRO A 26 -2.86 -15.05 -10.35
C PRO A 26 -2.23 -15.43 -9.01
N GLU A 27 -0.96 -15.84 -9.02
CA GLU A 27 -0.17 -16.18 -7.84
C GLU A 27 0.05 -14.96 -6.93
N THR A 28 0.20 -13.76 -7.52
CA THR A 28 0.34 -12.51 -6.75
C THR A 28 -0.94 -12.22 -5.99
N LEU A 29 -2.10 -12.40 -6.63
CA LEU A 29 -3.41 -12.22 -6.00
C LEU A 29 -3.67 -13.27 -4.91
N ALA A 30 -3.37 -14.54 -5.19
CA ALA A 30 -3.56 -15.65 -4.26
C ALA A 30 -2.75 -15.50 -2.95
N GLN A 31 -1.63 -14.77 -3.01
CA GLN A 31 -0.78 -14.47 -1.87
C GLN A 31 -1.06 -13.11 -1.24
N SER A 32 -2.11 -12.38 -1.65
CA SER A 32 -2.39 -11.04 -1.15
C SER A 32 -3.65 -11.00 -0.32
N VAL A 33 -3.60 -10.27 0.80
CA VAL A 33 -4.75 -10.00 1.67
C VAL A 33 -5.04 -8.51 1.62
N PRO A 34 -6.20 -8.07 1.08
CA PRO A 34 -6.52 -6.65 1.04
C PRO A 34 -6.74 -6.10 2.44
N ILE A 35 -6.29 -4.86 2.66
CA ILE A 35 -6.43 -4.12 3.92
C ILE A 35 -7.42 -2.98 3.72
N PHE A 36 -7.25 -2.20 2.65
CA PHE A 36 -8.20 -1.17 2.24
C PHE A 36 -8.10 -0.90 0.74
N ALA A 37 -9.12 -0.25 0.20
CA ALA A 37 -9.18 0.08 -1.22
C ALA A 37 -9.80 1.47 -1.45
N PHE A 38 -9.43 2.05 -2.59
CA PHE A 38 -10.02 3.25 -3.17
C PHE A 38 -10.65 2.90 -4.51
N GLN A 39 -11.89 3.30 -4.71
CA GLN A 39 -12.57 3.26 -5.99
C GLN A 39 -12.01 4.35 -6.89
N SER A 40 -11.95 4.07 -8.20
CA SER A 40 -11.66 5.10 -9.19
C SER A 40 -12.69 6.24 -9.13
N GLN A 41 -12.25 7.49 -9.31
CA GLN A 41 -13.14 8.64 -9.27
C GLN A 41 -12.70 9.73 -10.24
N GLY A 42 -13.39 9.84 -11.37
CA GLY A 42 -13.00 10.72 -12.47
C GLY A 42 -11.61 10.32 -12.97
N ASN A 43 -10.63 11.21 -12.80
CA ASN A 43 -9.25 10.95 -13.20
C ASN A 43 -8.39 10.21 -12.16
N ARG A 44 -8.93 10.01 -10.95
CA ARG A 44 -8.21 9.39 -9.83
C ARG A 44 -8.19 7.86 -9.96
N PRO A 45 -7.03 7.22 -9.74
CA PRO A 45 -6.89 5.78 -9.88
C PRO A 45 -7.67 5.03 -8.80
N ALA A 46 -8.03 3.79 -9.12
CA ALA A 46 -8.39 2.80 -8.12
C ALA A 46 -7.11 2.21 -7.50
N LEU A 47 -7.14 1.92 -6.21
CA LEU A 47 -5.99 1.42 -5.46
C LEU A 47 -6.44 0.34 -4.48
N VAL A 48 -5.61 -0.68 -4.30
CA VAL A 48 -5.77 -1.66 -3.22
C VAL A 48 -4.45 -1.78 -2.47
N PHE A 49 -4.48 -1.54 -1.17
CA PHE A 49 -3.37 -1.82 -0.29
C PHE A 49 -3.55 -3.22 0.28
N THR A 50 -2.52 -4.06 0.17
CA THR A 50 -2.56 -5.43 0.63
C THR A 50 -1.37 -5.72 1.53
N ARG A 51 -1.54 -6.65 2.47
CA ARG A 51 -0.41 -7.38 3.04
C ARG A 51 -0.18 -8.65 2.24
N SER A 52 1.01 -9.21 2.36
CA SER A 52 1.23 -10.60 1.94
C SER A 52 0.49 -11.55 2.90
N GLY A 53 -0.08 -12.59 2.33
CA GLY A 53 -0.74 -13.70 3.02
C GLY A 53 0.20 -14.86 3.34
N ASN A 54 1.44 -14.84 2.83
CA ASN A 54 2.48 -15.78 3.24
C ASN A 54 3.28 -15.15 4.39
N ALA A 55 3.44 -15.85 5.51
CA ALA A 55 4.23 -15.38 6.65
C ALA A 55 5.71 -15.12 6.32
N GLN A 56 6.23 -15.69 5.21
CA GLN A 56 7.63 -15.57 4.78
C GLN A 56 7.91 -14.31 3.96
N GLU A 57 6.94 -13.78 3.21
CA GLU A 57 7.03 -12.48 2.55
C GLU A 57 6.19 -11.53 3.39
N GLN A 58 6.77 -10.57 4.10
CA GLN A 58 5.98 -9.66 4.94
C GLN A 58 5.65 -8.35 4.24
N ASP A 59 6.08 -8.19 3.00
CA ASP A 59 6.07 -6.89 2.34
C ASP A 59 4.68 -6.58 1.80
N PRO A 60 4.04 -5.51 2.30
CA PRO A 60 2.76 -5.07 1.75
C PRO A 60 2.91 -4.70 0.27
N ARG A 61 1.85 -4.92 -0.50
CA ARG A 61 1.82 -4.65 -1.94
C ARG A 61 0.75 -3.60 -2.22
N VAL A 62 0.92 -2.86 -3.31
CA VAL A 62 -0.07 -1.90 -3.79
C VAL A 62 -0.47 -2.30 -5.20
N PHE A 63 -1.76 -2.54 -5.41
CA PHE A 63 -2.33 -2.67 -6.74
C PHE A 63 -2.96 -1.36 -7.16
N VAL A 64 -2.76 -0.98 -8.42
CA VAL A 64 -3.30 0.26 -8.99
C VAL A 64 -3.94 0.01 -10.34
N SER A 65 -5.09 0.62 -10.58
CA SER A 65 -5.68 0.76 -11.90
C SER A 65 -5.78 2.24 -12.26
N ALA A 66 -5.01 2.63 -13.27
CA ALA A 66 -5.02 3.99 -13.81
C ALA A 66 -6.19 4.14 -14.81
N ARG A 67 -6.20 5.24 -15.59
CA ARG A 67 -7.30 5.56 -16.53
C ARG A 67 -7.51 4.53 -17.65
N ASP A 68 -6.56 3.62 -17.87
CA ASP A 68 -6.68 2.56 -18.87
C ASP A 68 -7.42 1.32 -18.36
N GLY A 69 -7.82 1.30 -17.09
CA GLY A 69 -8.51 0.18 -16.47
C GLY A 69 -7.61 -1.03 -16.17
N VAL A 70 -6.35 -1.04 -16.61
CA VAL A 70 -5.47 -2.19 -16.42
C VAL A 70 -4.87 -2.17 -15.02
N TRP A 71 -5.08 -3.24 -14.25
CA TRP A 71 -4.50 -3.38 -12.92
C TRP A 71 -3.03 -3.74 -12.99
N ARG A 72 -2.25 -3.18 -12.07
CA ARG A 72 -0.79 -3.33 -12.01
C ARG A 72 -0.33 -3.41 -10.58
N LEU A 73 0.69 -4.23 -10.35
CA LEU A 73 1.46 -4.18 -9.12
C LEU A 73 2.41 -2.99 -9.20
N ILE A 74 2.38 -2.14 -8.17
CA ILE A 74 3.29 -1.01 -8.11
C ILE A 74 4.72 -1.51 -7.87
N GLN A 75 5.61 -1.11 -8.79
CA GLN A 75 7.04 -1.24 -8.63
C GLN A 75 7.59 0.08 -8.10
N LEU A 76 8.22 0.04 -6.94
CA LEU A 76 8.96 1.18 -6.43
C LEU A 76 10.24 1.38 -7.25
N PRO A 77 10.76 2.62 -7.35
CA PRO A 77 12.08 2.90 -7.91
C PRO A 77 13.16 2.02 -7.28
N ASP A 78 14.19 1.67 -8.05
CA ASP A 78 15.30 0.83 -7.58
C ASP A 78 15.92 1.37 -6.30
N GLU A 79 16.01 2.68 -6.08
CA GLU A 79 16.53 3.26 -4.83
C GLU A 79 15.77 2.82 -3.55
N LEU A 80 14.56 2.31 -3.71
CA LEU A 80 13.64 1.90 -2.64
C LEU A 80 13.39 0.39 -2.62
N HIS A 81 14.15 -0.40 -3.41
CA HIS A 81 13.96 -1.86 -3.53
C HIS A 81 14.07 -2.64 -2.21
N ASN A 82 14.80 -2.11 -1.23
CA ASN A 82 14.96 -2.72 0.10
C ASN A 82 14.06 -2.06 1.16
N THR A 83 12.93 -1.50 0.74
CA THR A 83 11.98 -0.86 1.64
C THR A 83 10.65 -1.55 1.58
N VAL A 84 9.95 -1.52 2.71
CA VAL A 84 8.64 -2.15 2.82
C VAL A 84 7.57 -1.07 2.81
N TRP A 85 6.50 -1.29 2.06
CA TRP A 85 5.33 -0.43 2.15
C TRP A 85 4.75 -0.48 3.55
N ILE A 86 4.41 0.67 4.12
CA ILE A 86 3.67 0.73 5.39
C ILE A 86 2.32 1.40 5.24
N TRP A 87 2.16 2.23 4.20
CA TRP A 87 0.95 2.99 3.97
C TRP A 87 0.88 3.52 2.54
N VAL A 88 -0.35 3.65 2.02
CA VAL A 88 -0.65 4.34 0.77
C VAL A 88 -1.98 5.08 0.90
N GLY A 89 -2.13 6.19 0.19
CA GLY A 89 -3.40 6.88 0.10
C GLY A 89 -3.40 7.94 -0.99
N ARG A 90 -4.55 8.59 -1.13
CA ARG A 90 -4.84 9.45 -2.30
C ARG A 90 -5.10 10.87 -1.87
N ALA A 91 -4.56 11.85 -2.58
CA ALA A 91 -4.88 13.26 -2.35
C ALA A 91 -6.35 13.56 -2.68
N ILE A 92 -6.98 14.46 -1.92
CA ILE A 92 -8.37 14.87 -2.19
C ILE A 92 -8.44 15.78 -3.43
N SER A 93 -7.49 16.71 -3.55
CA SER A 93 -7.54 17.83 -4.51
C SER A 93 -6.80 17.58 -5.83
N ARG A 94 -5.99 16.52 -5.94
CA ARG A 94 -5.21 16.19 -7.14
C ARG A 94 -5.25 14.70 -7.45
N ASP A 95 -4.88 14.35 -8.69
CA ASP A 95 -4.62 12.99 -9.14
C ASP A 95 -3.27 12.45 -8.60
N GLU A 96 -2.96 12.74 -7.33
CA GLU A 96 -1.72 12.34 -6.68
C GLU A 96 -1.98 11.20 -5.69
N VAL A 97 -1.14 10.18 -5.76
CA VAL A 97 -1.07 9.09 -4.79
C VAL A 97 0.16 9.29 -3.93
N TRP A 98 0.02 9.10 -2.64
CA TRP A 98 1.08 9.20 -1.65
C TRP A 98 1.34 7.85 -1.01
N GLY A 99 2.59 7.64 -0.65
CA GLY A 99 3.09 6.41 -0.06
C GLY A 99 4.07 6.69 1.04
N VAL A 100 4.08 5.82 2.04
CA VAL A 100 5.14 5.77 3.04
C VAL A 100 5.74 4.38 3.01
N THR A 101 7.05 4.32 2.91
CA THR A 101 7.83 3.08 3.03
C THR A 101 8.77 3.17 4.22
N LEU A 102 9.16 2.01 4.76
CA LEU A 102 10.13 1.89 5.82
C LEU A 102 11.40 1.27 5.25
N GLY A 103 12.50 2.02 5.32
CA GLY A 103 13.84 1.56 4.98
C GLY A 103 14.77 1.58 6.19
N GLY A 104 15.84 0.78 6.15
CA GLY A 104 16.89 0.78 7.17
C GLY A 104 16.39 0.68 8.62
N THR A 105 17.20 1.13 9.57
CA THR A 105 16.90 1.12 11.02
C THR A 105 15.97 2.27 11.44
N GLY A 106 14.74 2.27 10.92
CA GLY A 106 13.70 3.20 11.34
C GLY A 106 13.63 4.50 10.55
N VAL A 107 14.03 4.49 9.28
CA VAL A 107 13.87 5.62 8.36
C VAL A 107 12.58 5.45 7.57
N LEU A 108 11.69 6.43 7.68
CA LEU A 108 10.52 6.53 6.81
C LEU A 108 10.92 7.26 5.53
N GLN A 109 10.50 6.74 4.39
CA GLN A 109 10.64 7.38 3.09
C GLN A 109 9.25 7.71 2.55
N PHE A 110 9.11 8.94 2.06
CA PHE A 110 7.85 9.46 1.53
C PHE A 110 7.94 9.48 0.03
N VAL A 111 7.00 8.83 -0.63
CA VAL A 111 6.94 8.75 -2.09
C VAL A 111 5.62 9.29 -2.60
N SER A 112 5.62 9.87 -3.79
CA SER A 112 4.38 10.25 -4.45
C SER A 112 4.39 9.93 -5.95
N SER A 113 3.19 9.77 -6.49
CA SER A 113 2.94 9.53 -7.90
C SER A 113 1.88 10.50 -8.40
N GLY A 114 2.25 11.34 -9.38
CA GLY A 114 1.34 12.27 -10.05
C GLY A 114 0.73 11.74 -11.35
N ASN A 115 0.92 10.45 -11.65
CA ASN A 115 0.41 9.82 -12.88
C ASN A 115 -0.37 8.53 -12.59
N GLY A 116 -1.15 8.56 -11.50
CA GLY A 116 -2.03 7.46 -11.13
C GLY A 116 -1.29 6.20 -10.70
N GLY A 117 -0.16 6.33 -9.99
CA GLY A 117 0.61 5.21 -9.44
C GLY A 117 1.56 4.53 -10.43
N ARG A 118 1.69 5.00 -11.67
CA ARG A 118 2.54 4.39 -12.71
C ARG A 118 4.03 4.62 -12.50
N SER A 119 4.40 5.78 -11.97
CA SER A 119 5.78 6.07 -11.58
C SER A 119 5.79 6.81 -10.26
N TRP A 120 6.80 6.55 -9.45
CA TRP A 120 6.94 7.11 -8.11
C TRP A 120 8.21 7.92 -7.98
N LYS A 121 8.15 8.96 -7.16
CA LYS A 121 9.30 9.81 -6.83
C LYS A 121 9.50 9.82 -5.33
N LEU A 122 10.74 9.63 -4.89
CA LEU A 122 11.13 9.93 -3.52
C LEU A 122 10.97 11.44 -3.28
N ARG A 123 10.25 11.79 -2.22
CA ARG A 123 9.94 13.17 -1.84
C ARG A 123 10.79 13.62 -0.68
N GLY A 124 11.13 12.71 0.22
CA GLY A 124 12.07 12.92 1.32
C GLY A 124 12.02 11.77 2.30
N SER A 125 12.70 11.96 3.43
CA SER A 125 12.86 10.93 4.46
C SER A 125 12.76 11.53 5.85
N LEU A 126 12.43 10.69 6.83
CA LEU A 126 12.35 11.06 8.24
C LEU A 126 12.90 9.92 9.10
N GLN A 127 13.86 10.25 9.98
CA GLN A 127 14.29 9.33 11.03
C GLN A 127 13.23 9.33 12.14
N LYS A 128 12.67 8.17 12.44
CA LYS A 128 11.71 8.04 13.55
C LYS A 128 12.42 8.32 14.88
N VAL A 129 11.69 8.89 15.85
CA VAL A 129 12.16 9.00 17.24
C VAL A 129 12.58 7.64 17.82
N SER A 130 11.94 6.56 17.38
CA SER A 130 12.27 5.19 17.73
C SER A 130 11.99 4.26 16.55
N LYS A 131 12.81 3.21 16.41
CA LYS A 131 12.55 2.13 15.44
C LYS A 131 11.24 1.39 15.72
N ALA A 132 10.76 1.39 16.97
CA ALA A 132 9.52 0.75 17.40
C ALA A 132 8.28 1.62 17.14
N ALA A 133 8.45 2.92 16.85
CA ALA A 133 7.32 3.80 16.57
C ALA A 133 6.60 3.36 15.28
N VAL A 134 5.28 3.28 15.33
CA VAL A 134 4.40 2.88 14.23
C VAL A 134 3.71 4.09 13.62
N LEU A 135 3.41 4.02 12.33
CA LEU A 135 2.61 5.05 11.65
C LEU A 135 1.16 5.00 12.17
N ASP A 136 0.67 6.12 12.70
CA ASP A 136 -0.75 6.26 13.08
C ASP A 136 -1.53 7.02 12.01
N SER A 137 -1.00 8.16 11.54
CA SER A 137 -1.61 8.90 10.44
C SER A 137 -0.60 9.67 9.61
N PHE A 138 -0.95 9.87 8.34
CA PHE A 138 -0.21 10.68 7.38
C PHE A 138 -1.19 11.51 6.57
N SER A 139 -0.87 12.79 6.36
CA SER A 139 -1.66 13.71 5.53
C SER A 139 -0.73 14.61 4.73
N MET A 140 -1.16 14.98 3.51
CA MET A 140 -0.43 15.90 2.64
C MET A 140 -1.42 16.62 1.73
N ASN A 141 -1.35 17.95 1.66
CA ASN A 141 -2.10 18.74 0.69
C ASN A 141 -1.30 18.92 -0.60
N ASP A 142 -1.91 19.63 -1.52
CA ASP A 142 -1.38 19.86 -2.86
C ASP A 142 -0.31 20.96 -2.95
N GLU A 143 -0.16 21.76 -1.89
CA GLU A 143 0.96 22.68 -1.67
C GLU A 143 2.18 21.97 -1.06
N GLY A 144 2.02 20.72 -0.60
CA GLY A 144 3.04 19.96 0.12
C GLY A 144 3.10 20.29 1.62
N HIS A 145 2.10 20.95 2.17
CA HIS A 145 1.91 21.03 3.61
C HIS A 145 1.29 19.73 4.11
N GLY A 146 1.86 19.14 5.16
CA GLY A 146 1.43 17.83 5.63
C GLY A 146 1.77 17.57 7.08
N SER A 147 1.17 16.51 7.61
CA SER A 147 1.40 16.03 8.96
C SER A 147 1.67 14.54 8.98
N LEU A 148 2.51 14.13 9.90
CA LEU A 148 2.79 12.73 10.22
C LEU A 148 2.63 12.53 11.72
N ILE A 149 1.84 11.54 12.12
CA ILE A 149 1.71 11.13 13.51
C ILE A 149 2.26 9.72 13.64
N LEU A 150 3.26 9.57 14.50
CA LEU A 150 3.76 8.27 14.93
C LEU A 150 3.27 7.97 16.34
N ARG A 151 2.98 6.70 16.62
CA ARG A 151 2.64 6.20 17.96
C ARG A 151 3.76 5.30 18.46
N LEU A 152 4.15 5.47 19.72
CA LEU A 152 5.15 4.66 20.40
C LEU A 152 4.52 4.08 21.68
N ASP A 153 4.23 2.79 21.67
CA ASP A 153 3.63 2.10 22.81
C ASP A 153 4.67 1.37 23.67
N GLU A 154 5.79 0.96 23.07
CA GLU A 154 6.89 0.28 23.76
C GLU A 154 8.23 0.61 23.09
N ASP A 155 9.29 0.70 23.90
CA ASP A 155 10.68 0.79 23.44
C ASP A 155 11.60 0.32 24.58
N SER A 156 12.33 -0.77 24.35
CA SER A 156 13.25 -1.35 25.34
C SER A 156 14.67 -0.79 25.26
N SER A 157 14.91 0.22 24.42
CA SER A 157 16.23 0.83 24.30
C SER A 157 16.62 1.60 25.57
N PRO A 158 17.92 1.65 25.94
CA PRO A 158 18.38 2.31 27.16
C PRO A 158 18.02 3.80 27.27
N ASN A 159 17.83 4.47 26.13
CA ASN A 159 17.47 5.89 26.03
C ASN A 159 16.12 6.06 25.30
N ALA A 160 15.18 5.17 25.58
CA ALA A 160 13.86 5.17 24.95
C ALA A 160 13.17 6.54 25.07
N PRO A 161 12.61 7.07 23.97
CA PRO A 161 11.74 8.24 24.00
C PRO A 161 10.51 7.99 24.89
N ARG A 162 9.80 9.06 25.27
CA ARG A 162 8.55 8.95 26.02
C ARG A 162 7.50 8.18 25.22
N LEU A 163 6.76 7.28 25.87
CA LEU A 163 5.64 6.59 25.24
C LEU A 163 4.49 7.58 24.98
N GLY A 164 3.84 7.45 23.82
CA GLY A 164 2.79 8.35 23.36
C GLY A 164 2.86 8.64 21.86
N TYR A 165 2.42 9.83 21.47
CA TYR A 165 2.33 10.27 20.09
C TYR A 165 3.39 11.32 19.75
N TYR A 166 3.90 11.26 18.53
CA TYR A 166 4.88 12.18 17.98
C TYR A 166 4.36 12.77 16.68
N LEU A 167 4.11 14.08 16.69
CA LEU A 167 3.65 14.83 15.53
C LEU A 167 4.85 15.48 14.82
N TYR A 168 4.86 15.34 13.51
CA TYR A 168 5.78 16.04 12.61
C TYR A 168 5.00 16.81 11.57
N ILE A 169 5.50 17.98 11.20
CA ILE A 169 4.91 18.84 10.18
C ILE A 169 5.91 19.08 9.06
N THR A 170 5.43 19.06 7.83
CA THR A 170 6.20 19.47 6.66
C THR A 170 5.49 20.62 5.95
N LYS A 171 6.28 21.48 5.31
CA LYS A 171 5.80 22.60 4.50
C LYS A 171 6.24 22.49 3.03
N ASN A 172 6.89 21.40 2.65
CA ASN A 172 7.56 21.30 1.35
C ASN A 172 7.49 19.88 0.74
N GLY A 173 6.36 19.21 0.95
CA GLY A 173 6.03 17.93 0.34
C GLY A 173 6.81 16.77 0.95
N GLY A 174 7.17 16.86 2.24
CA GLY A 174 7.92 15.81 2.94
C GLY A 174 9.42 15.81 2.68
N LYS A 175 9.95 16.82 1.97
CA LYS A 175 11.40 17.00 1.77
C LYS A 175 12.13 17.21 3.10
N THR A 176 11.54 18.03 3.96
CA THR A 176 12.00 18.24 5.33
C THR A 176 10.82 18.20 6.29
N TRP A 177 11.09 17.80 7.52
CA TRP A 177 10.12 17.71 8.59
C TRP A 177 10.58 18.54 9.78
N SER A 178 9.62 19.01 10.58
CA SER A 178 9.90 19.61 11.89
C SER A 178 10.58 18.62 12.83
N ASP A 179 11.11 19.11 13.94
CA ASP A 179 11.40 18.25 15.09
C ASP A 179 10.12 17.57 15.60
N ALA A 180 10.31 16.45 16.30
CA ALA A 180 9.21 15.65 16.83
C ALA A 180 8.52 16.39 17.99
N MET A 181 7.22 16.60 17.89
CA MET A 181 6.41 17.19 18.95
C MET A 181 5.68 16.09 19.73
N TYR A 182 6.08 15.88 20.99
CA TYR A 182 5.50 14.86 21.86
C TYR A 182 4.10 15.26 22.38
N SER A 183 3.20 14.28 22.44
CA SER A 183 1.92 14.36 23.11
C SER A 183 1.57 13.03 23.79
N GLN A 184 1.00 13.09 24.99
CA GLN A 184 0.52 11.90 25.69
C GLN A 184 -0.75 11.33 25.05
N GLY A 185 -1.66 12.20 24.60
CA GLY A 185 -2.88 11.81 23.87
C GLY A 185 -2.72 11.91 22.36
N LYS A 186 -3.57 11.21 21.61
CA LYS A 186 -3.59 11.31 20.13
C LYS A 186 -3.88 12.76 19.73
N PRO A 187 -2.95 13.44 19.03
CA PRO A 187 -3.20 14.78 18.55
C PRO A 187 -4.40 14.78 17.62
N THR A 188 -5.22 15.83 17.66
CA THR A 188 -6.23 16.03 16.62
C THR A 188 -5.50 16.22 15.30
N PRO A 189 -5.72 15.34 14.30
CA PRO A 189 -5.08 15.53 13.01
C PRO A 189 -5.61 16.82 12.39
N PRO A 190 -4.78 17.54 11.60
CA PRO A 190 -5.30 18.57 10.72
C PRO A 190 -6.44 18.02 9.85
N PRO A 191 -7.33 18.88 9.31
CA PRO A 191 -8.37 18.44 8.38
C PRO A 191 -7.80 17.49 7.32
N ALA A 192 -8.46 16.36 7.09
CA ALA A 192 -7.91 15.31 6.22
C ALA A 192 -7.60 15.86 4.83
N LEU A 193 -6.32 15.83 4.46
CA LEU A 193 -5.83 16.29 3.15
C LEU A 193 -5.78 15.13 2.13
N LEU A 194 -5.85 13.90 2.65
CA LEU A 194 -5.93 12.66 1.89
C LEU A 194 -7.33 12.07 2.05
N ALA A 195 -7.84 11.47 0.97
CA ALA A 195 -9.15 10.85 0.95
C ALA A 195 -9.18 9.65 1.92
N PRO A 196 -10.30 9.43 2.63
CA PRO A 196 -10.50 8.18 3.34
C PRO A 196 -10.60 7.02 2.33
N PRO A 197 -10.22 5.79 2.72
CA PRO A 197 -10.47 4.62 1.89
C PRO A 197 -11.97 4.42 1.69
N ASP A 198 -12.37 3.98 0.50
CA ASP A 198 -13.77 3.69 0.18
C ASP A 198 -14.21 2.35 0.78
N ARG A 199 -13.27 1.43 1.01
CA ARG A 199 -13.49 0.12 1.65
C ARG A 199 -12.33 -0.23 2.58
N THR A 200 -12.63 -0.81 3.73
CA THR A 200 -11.65 -1.43 4.64
C THR A 200 -12.00 -2.91 4.82
N PHE A 201 -10.99 -3.74 5.04
CA PHE A 201 -11.13 -5.18 5.15
C PHE A 201 -10.50 -5.67 6.45
N ASP A 202 -11.27 -6.41 7.26
CA ASP A 202 -10.80 -6.99 8.51
C ASP A 202 -10.30 -8.44 8.35
N ASN A 203 -10.28 -8.92 7.10
CA ASN A 203 -9.95 -10.31 6.80
C ASN A 203 -8.47 -10.59 7.04
N GLN A 204 -8.19 -11.76 7.62
CA GLN A 204 -6.82 -12.19 7.83
C GLN A 204 -6.26 -13.10 6.74
N GLN A 205 -7.13 -13.65 5.89
CA GLN A 205 -6.78 -14.65 4.88
C GLN A 205 -6.86 -14.05 3.47
N PRO A 206 -6.05 -14.57 2.51
CA PRO A 206 -6.15 -14.18 1.11
C PRO A 206 -7.55 -14.41 0.54
N PHE A 207 -7.94 -13.56 -0.40
CA PHE A 207 -9.19 -13.77 -1.12
C PHE A 207 -9.05 -14.90 -2.12
N GLU A 208 -10.12 -15.66 -2.31
CA GLU A 208 -10.26 -16.53 -3.47
C GLU A 208 -10.24 -15.72 -4.78
N THR A 209 -9.80 -16.33 -5.87
CA THR A 209 -9.68 -15.69 -7.19
C THR A 209 -10.95 -14.97 -7.63
N ALA A 210 -12.13 -15.58 -7.43
CA ALA A 210 -13.41 -14.97 -7.81
C ALA A 210 -13.73 -13.71 -6.98
N SER A 211 -13.35 -13.69 -5.70
CA SER A 211 -13.52 -12.54 -4.82
C SER A 211 -12.58 -11.40 -5.21
N TRP A 212 -11.35 -11.72 -5.62
CA TRP A 212 -10.44 -10.75 -6.22
C TRP A 212 -11.01 -10.15 -7.51
N GLN A 213 -11.47 -10.98 -8.45
CA GLN A 213 -12.07 -10.49 -9.70
C GLN A 213 -13.25 -9.56 -9.44
N ARG A 214 -14.16 -9.92 -8.54
CA ARG A 214 -15.29 -9.07 -8.16
C ARG A 214 -14.82 -7.73 -7.57
N LEU A 215 -13.85 -7.76 -6.63
CA LEU A 215 -13.31 -6.54 -6.04
C LEU A 215 -12.68 -5.62 -7.10
N LEU A 216 -11.83 -6.18 -7.98
CA LEU A 216 -11.13 -5.39 -8.99
C LEU A 216 -12.10 -4.77 -10.01
N THR A 217 -13.17 -5.48 -10.38
CA THR A 217 -14.23 -4.96 -11.23
C THR A 217 -15.05 -3.87 -10.53
N ASP A 218 -15.43 -4.07 -9.26
CA ASP A 218 -16.22 -3.11 -8.48
C ASP A 218 -15.51 -1.75 -8.30
N LEU A 219 -14.18 -1.76 -8.25
CA LEU A 219 -13.38 -0.55 -8.02
C LEU A 219 -13.12 0.26 -9.30
N GLN A 220 -13.35 -0.34 -10.47
CA GLN A 220 -13.26 0.36 -11.76
C GLN A 220 -14.44 1.34 -11.95
N PRO A 221 -14.30 2.34 -12.83
CA PRO A 221 -15.38 3.27 -13.06
C PRO A 221 -16.52 2.52 -13.74
N VAL A 222 -17.76 2.81 -13.35
CA VAL A 222 -18.94 2.34 -14.09
C VAL A 222 -18.92 3.08 -15.43
N GLY A 223 -18.78 2.31 -16.52
CA GLY A 223 -18.78 2.84 -17.89
C GLY A 223 -20.10 3.50 -18.27
#